data_AF-A0A9E6AAZ2-F1
#
_entry.id   AF-A0A9E6AAZ2-F1
#
_cell.length_a   1.000
_cell.length_b   1.000
_cell.length_c   1.000
_cell.angle_alpha   90.00
_cell.angle_beta   90.00
_cell.angle_gamma   90.00
#
_symmetry.space_group_name_H-M   'P 1'
#
loop_
_entity.id
_entity.type
_entity.pdbx_description
1 polymer ?
#
loop_
_entity_poly.entity_id
_entity_poly.type
_entity_poly.pdbx_seq_one_letter_code
_entity_poly.pdbx_strand_id
1 'polypeptide(L)' 'GLMCIPPVEEEPSLHFALLAKLAARNDLQGLSMGMSGDFESAIALGATHVRVGSAIFGERVPT' A
#
# COMPACT_ATOMS: atom_id res chain seq x y z
N GLY A 1 0.88 -6.84 11.73
CA GLY A 1 0.99 -6.66 10.26
C GLY A 1 2.10 -5.68 9.95
N LEU A 2 2.39 -5.45 8.68
CA LEU A 2 3.34 -4.43 8.23
C LEU A 2 2.64 -3.36 7.39
N MET A 3 3.27 -2.19 7.29
CA MET A 3 2.79 -1.06 6.53
C MET A 3 3.95 -0.40 5.79
N CYS A 4 3.74 0.01 4.54
CA CYS A 4 4.68 0.86 3.83
C CYS A 4 3.98 1.96 3.02
N ILE A 5 4.77 2.99 2.71
CA ILE A 5 4.49 4.02 1.72
C ILE A 5 5.71 4.03 0.79
N PRO A 6 5.57 3.57 -0.46
CA PRO A 6 6.64 3.63 -1.45
C PRO A 6 7.05 5.07 -1.78
N PRO A 7 8.29 5.31 -2.21
CA PRO A 7 8.69 6.60 -2.77
C PRO A 7 7.81 6.98 -3.97
N VAL A 8 7.45 8.26 -4.08
CA VAL A 8 6.49 8.75 -5.09
C VAL A 8 6.96 8.55 -6.53
N GLU A 9 8.26 8.63 -6.77
CA GLU A 9 8.85 8.53 -8.11
C GLU A 9 9.33 7.12 -8.45
N GLU A 10 9.06 6.13 -7.60
CA GLU A 10 9.49 4.74 -7.79
C GLU A 10 8.32 3.81 -8.06
N GLU A 11 8.64 2.64 -8.60
CA GLU A 11 7.66 1.59 -8.86
C GLU A 11 7.14 0.99 -7.52
N PRO A 12 5.83 1.08 -7.20
CA PRO A 12 5.28 0.63 -5.92
C PRO A 12 5.29 -0.90 -5.73
N SER A 13 5.13 -1.67 -6.80
CA SER A 13 5.02 -3.14 -6.75
C SER A 13 6.26 -3.81 -6.16
N LEU A 14 7.46 -3.31 -6.45
CA LEU A 14 8.71 -3.79 -5.85
C LEU A 14 8.68 -3.64 -4.33
N HIS A 15 8.14 -2.53 -3.84
CA HIS A 15 8.03 -2.23 -2.41
C HIS A 15 6.96 -3.09 -1.74
N PHE A 16 5.83 -3.31 -2.42
CA PHE A 16 4.75 -4.18 -1.94
C PHE A 16 5.20 -5.64 -1.87
N ALA A 17 5.90 -6.14 -2.89
CA ALA A 17 6.47 -7.48 -2.90
C ALA A 17 7.50 -7.69 -1.78
N LEU A 18 8.34 -6.68 -1.52
CA LEU A 18 9.28 -6.70 -0.40
C LEU A 18 8.54 -6.73 0.95
N LEU A 19 7.50 -5.91 1.12
CA LEU A 19 6.69 -5.89 2.33
C LEU A 19 6.05 -7.25 2.61
N ALA A 20 5.47 -7.88 1.58
CA ALA A 20 4.89 -9.21 1.67
C ALA A 20 5.92 -10.27 2.08
N LYS A 21 7.12 -10.23 1.48
CA LYS A 21 8.23 -11.12 1.85
C LYS A 21 8.67 -10.90 3.31
N LEU A 22 8.74 -9.66 3.77
CA LEU A 22 9.08 -9.35 5.16
C LEU A 22 7.99 -9.80 6.13
N ALA A 23 6.72 -9.63 5.78
CA ALA A 23 5.61 -10.08 6.61
C ALA A 23 5.61 -11.61 6.74
N ALA A 24 5.76 -12.33 5.62
CA ALA A 24 5.87 -13.79 5.61
C ALA A 24 7.06 -14.30 6.47
N ARG A 25 8.21 -13.62 6.39
CA ARG A 25 9.39 -13.96 7.22
C ARG A 25 9.16 -13.80 8.72
N ASN A 26 8.21 -12.98 9.12
CA ASN A 26 7.90 -12.69 10.52
C ASN A 26 6.54 -13.27 10.96
N ASP A 27 5.94 -14.15 10.16
CA ASP A 27 4.62 -14.75 10.41
C ASP A 27 3.51 -13.72 10.65
N LEU A 28 3.55 -12.61 9.89
CA LEU A 28 2.56 -11.54 9.94
C LEU A 28 1.60 -11.64 8.76
N GLN A 29 0.30 -11.71 9.03
CA GLN A 29 -0.73 -11.83 7.98
C GLN A 29 -1.27 -10.48 7.47
N GLY A 30 -1.14 -9.41 8.25
CA GLY A 30 -1.66 -8.10 7.88
C GLY A 30 -0.69 -7.31 7.01
N LEU A 31 -1.14 -6.85 5.84
CA LEU A 31 -0.40 -5.99 4.92
C LEU A 31 -1.21 -4.72 4.64
N SER A 32 -0.77 -3.59 5.20
CA SER A 32 -1.36 -2.29 4.94
C SER A 32 -0.52 -1.55 3.90
N MET A 33 -0.94 -1.59 2.64
CA MET A 33 -0.22 -0.97 1.52
C MET A 33 -1.22 -0.64 0.41
N GLY A 34 -0.90 0.34 -0.43
CA GLY A 34 -1.84 0.90 -1.40
C GLY A 34 -2.59 2.13 -0.87
N MET A 35 -2.53 3.19 -1.65
CA MET A 35 -3.21 4.48 -1.51
C MET A 35 -4.10 4.74 -2.73
N SER A 36 -4.76 5.90 -2.82
CA SER A 36 -5.71 6.23 -3.90
C SER A 36 -5.20 5.97 -5.34
N GLY A 37 -3.89 6.05 -5.59
CA GLY A 37 -3.31 5.90 -6.94
C GLY A 37 -2.75 4.52 -7.28
N ASP A 38 -2.61 3.61 -6.31
CA ASP A 38 -1.87 2.36 -6.48
C ASP A 38 -2.49 1.16 -5.71
N PHE A 39 -3.70 1.32 -5.18
CA PHE A 39 -4.37 0.28 -4.39
C PHE A 39 -4.65 -1.00 -5.19
N GLU A 40 -4.86 -0.91 -6.51
CA GLU A 40 -5.09 -2.09 -7.36
C GLU A 40 -3.84 -2.99 -7.42
N SER A 41 -2.67 -2.39 -7.65
CA SER A 41 -1.38 -3.10 -7.60
C SER A 41 -1.09 -3.67 -6.21
N ALA A 42 -1.43 -2.93 -5.15
CA ALA A 42 -1.30 -3.39 -3.78
C ALA A 42 -2.18 -4.63 -3.50
N ILE A 43 -3.43 -4.66 -3.99
CA ILE A 43 -4.34 -5.81 -3.86
C ILE A 43 -3.77 -7.02 -4.62
N ALA A 44 -3.28 -6.83 -5.85
CA ALA A 44 -2.66 -7.89 -6.63
C ALA A 44 -1.44 -8.53 -5.92
N LEU A 45 -0.80 -7.79 -5.00
CA LEU A 45 0.35 -8.22 -4.22
C LEU A 45 0.00 -8.61 -2.77
N GLY A 46 -1.28 -8.77 -2.46
CA GLY A 46 -1.74 -9.34 -1.19
C GLY A 46 -2.02 -8.33 -0.08
N ALA A 47 -2.25 -7.05 -0.41
CA ALA A 47 -2.71 -6.08 0.58
C ALA A 47 -4.00 -6.57 1.28
N THR A 48 -4.01 -6.52 2.61
CA THR A 48 -5.22 -6.80 3.40
C THR A 48 -5.95 -5.53 3.80
N HIS A 49 -5.26 -4.38 3.76
CA HIS A 49 -5.82 -3.06 4.02
C HIS A 49 -5.25 -2.05 3.02
N VAL A 50 -6.13 -1.35 2.30
CA VAL A 50 -5.78 -0.21 1.44
C VAL A 50 -6.27 1.09 2.07
N ARG A 51 -5.60 2.21 1.78
CA ARG A 51 -5.88 3.52 2.40
C ARG A 51 -6.30 4.52 1.33
N VAL A 52 -7.60 4.59 1.07
CA VAL A 52 -8.15 5.44 -0.01
C VAL A 52 -8.72 6.73 0.56
N GLY A 53 -8.20 7.86 0.08
CA GLY A 53 -8.62 9.20 0.49
C GLY A 53 -9.27 9.94 -0.67
N SER A 54 -8.45 10.56 -1.51
CA SER A 54 -8.90 11.40 -2.64
C SER A 54 -9.86 10.72 -3.61
N ALA A 55 -9.74 9.40 -3.84
CA ALA A 55 -10.68 8.70 -4.71
C ALA A 55 -12.08 8.53 -4.10
N ILE A 56 -12.25 8.69 -2.78
CA ILE A 56 -13.55 8.68 -2.08
C ILE A 56 -14.05 10.10 -1.82
N PHE A 57 -13.17 10.98 -1.31
CA PHE A 57 -13.56 12.29 -0.77
C PHE A 57 -13.21 13.48 -1.68
N GLY A 58 -12.49 13.25 -2.79
CA GLY A 58 -11.96 14.30 -3.64
C GLY A 58 -10.63 14.90 -3.15
N GLU A 59 -10.12 15.89 -3.88
CA GLU A 59 -8.86 16.56 -3.56
C GLU A 59 -8.88 17.22 -2.18
N ARG A 60 -7.74 17.16 -1.48
CA ARG A 60 -7.62 17.82 -0.17
C ARG A 60 -7.57 19.33 -0.38
N VAL A 61 -8.48 20.06 0.28
CA VAL A 61 -8.44 21.53 0.29
C VAL A 61 -7.14 21.99 0.97
N PRO A 62 -6.31 22.82 0.31
CA PRO A 62 -5.11 23.36 0.94
C PRO A 62 -5.48 24.24 2.14
N THR A 63 -4.78 24.04 3.25
CA THR A 63 -4.80 24.93 4.42
C THR A 63 -3.83 26.08 4.25
#